data_AF-A0A2Z7A0A1-F1
#
_entry.id   AF-A0A2Z7A0A1-F1
#
_cell.length_a   1.000
_cell.length_b   1.000
_cell.length_c   1.000
_cell.angle_alpha   90.00
_cell.angle_beta   90.00
_cell.angle_gamma   90.00
#
_symmetry.space_group_name_H-M   'P 1'
#
loop_
_entity.id
_entity.type
_entity.pdbx_description
1 polymer ?
#
loop_
_entity_poly.entity_id
_entity_poly.type
_entity_poly.pdbx_seq_one_letter_code
_entity_poly.pdbx_strand_id
1 'polypeptide(L)'
;MTLLHLHTQTTNNPFRTLRSFIAHFSTSFLITKIPKKFKKKRKQKESPRSKLVQTRPNIIPHFEDILQRDGHYRFLTKTKDYLSKQPHHVLLLDEAGKLHQQLGFPRGRKVLKSIQRHPLIFETYRHTDNKMWFGFTDFMDGLLSVEQGLVNELEQHRVDVVRKLLMMSTNRRIPLSKIYHNRLLFGIPEDFRDRIGKYSDLFRVVVEGDGKRILELLHWDDSLAVSYLEKKFIVDEEKVKKAFKFPIKHGRMLELDLESQRTLNMLNTLPLVSPYSDGSKLDLWTLEAEKYRLGIIHEFLSLTLEKRAYIHNIVEFKEELSLTKHTYQMLQKQRQTFYLAGTEMNWCVFLKDAYTEDGMLIDKDPQVSFNEKLYQYADMKELDADKDVEE
;
A
#
# COMPACT_ATOMS: atom_id res chain seq x y z
N MET A 1 49.92 -60.75 44.69
CA MET A 1 51.17 -60.63 45.49
C MET A 1 51.44 -59.15 45.75
N THR A 2 52.10 -58.84 46.87
CA THR A 2 52.86 -57.60 47.17
C THR A 2 52.09 -56.26 47.14
N LEU A 3 51.79 -55.64 48.30
CA LEU A 3 52.64 -54.68 49.07
C LEU A 3 52.55 -53.24 48.48
N LEU A 4 52.43 -52.11 49.18
CA LEU A 4 52.59 -51.67 50.60
C LEU A 4 51.67 -50.41 50.83
N HIS A 5 51.00 -50.20 51.99
CA HIS A 5 51.45 -49.43 53.19
C HIS A 5 51.80 -47.94 52.91
N LEU A 6 51.66 -46.94 53.79
CA LEU A 6 51.25 -46.74 55.21
C LEU A 6 50.83 -45.24 55.33
N HIS A 7 50.09 -44.69 56.30
CA HIS A 7 49.42 -45.18 57.52
C HIS A 7 48.21 -44.26 57.86
N THR A 8 47.67 -44.34 59.09
CA THR A 8 46.80 -43.37 59.76
C THR A 8 47.34 -43.10 61.17
N GLN A 9 47.21 -41.87 61.69
CA GLN A 9 47.05 -41.47 63.11
C GLN A 9 47.22 -39.93 63.19
N THR A 10 46.22 -39.08 63.44
CA THR A 10 45.30 -38.86 64.58
C THR A 10 45.85 -37.96 65.72
N THR A 11 45.03 -36.95 66.09
CA THR A 11 44.98 -36.23 67.39
C THR A 11 46.16 -35.31 67.77
N ASN A 12 46.00 -34.20 68.53
CA ASN A 12 44.80 -33.44 68.96
C ASN A 12 45.20 -32.04 69.49
N ASN A 13 44.40 -31.01 69.16
CA ASN A 13 44.13 -29.80 69.98
C ASN A 13 45.33 -28.94 70.50
N PRO A 14 45.04 -27.82 71.19
CA PRO A 14 44.19 -26.69 70.80
C PRO A 14 45.04 -25.38 70.76
N PHE A 15 44.44 -24.22 70.43
CA PHE A 15 44.62 -22.92 71.14
C PHE A 15 44.15 -21.72 70.30
N ARG A 16 43.24 -20.94 70.91
CA ARG A 16 43.14 -19.48 70.91
C ARG A 16 43.65 -18.67 69.69
N THR A 17 42.66 -18.11 68.98
CA THR A 17 42.48 -16.66 68.78
C THR A 17 43.74 -15.76 68.68
N LEU A 18 44.00 -15.24 67.49
CA LEU A 18 44.43 -13.85 67.30
C LEU A 18 43.83 -13.31 65.99
N ARG A 19 43.08 -12.20 66.07
CA ARG A 19 42.58 -11.46 64.91
C ARG A 19 43.67 -10.47 64.46
N SER A 20 44.04 -10.47 63.19
CA SER A 20 44.69 -9.30 62.56
C SER A 20 44.43 -9.25 61.05
N PHE A 21 43.50 -8.37 60.66
CA PHE A 21 43.48 -7.63 59.39
C PHE A 21 43.86 -8.36 58.10
N ILE A 22 42.93 -9.17 57.57
CA ILE A 22 42.81 -9.32 56.10
C ILE A 22 41.77 -8.31 55.63
N ALA A 23 42.22 -7.27 54.93
CA ALA A 23 41.33 -6.34 54.26
C ALA A 23 40.59 -7.07 53.13
N HIS A 24 39.26 -7.13 53.21
CA HIS A 24 38.43 -7.56 52.07
C HIS A 24 38.50 -6.48 50.97
N PHE A 25 39.53 -6.54 50.13
CA PHE A 25 39.56 -5.77 48.88
C PHE A 25 38.45 -6.29 47.96
N SER A 26 37.30 -5.64 48.02
CA SER A 26 36.17 -5.91 47.13
C SER A 26 36.57 -5.62 45.69
N THR A 27 36.73 -6.66 44.88
CA THR A 27 37.05 -6.57 43.44
C THR A 27 35.86 -6.11 42.59
N SER A 28 34.97 -5.29 43.16
CA SER A 28 33.70 -4.82 42.57
C SER A 28 33.80 -3.46 41.85
N PHE A 29 35.00 -2.91 41.68
CA PHE A 29 35.22 -1.57 41.11
C PHE A 29 36.02 -1.52 39.79
N LEU A 30 36.22 -2.65 39.11
CA LEU A 30 36.62 -2.61 37.70
C LEU A 30 35.42 -2.22 36.82
N ILE A 31 35.30 -0.93 36.55
CA ILE A 31 34.33 -0.37 35.60
C ILE A 31 34.75 -0.78 34.17
N THR A 32 34.38 -2.00 33.76
CA THR A 32 34.57 -2.52 32.38
C THR A 32 33.73 -1.81 31.32
N LYS A 33 32.92 -0.82 31.72
CA LYS A 33 32.04 -0.05 30.83
C LYS A 33 32.85 1.05 30.14
N ILE A 34 33.35 0.73 28.93
CA ILE A 34 33.92 1.69 27.97
C ILE A 34 33.07 2.99 27.96
N PRO A 35 33.66 4.17 28.22
CA PRO A 35 32.93 5.44 28.28
C PRO A 35 32.09 5.66 27.01
N LYS A 36 30.88 6.21 27.15
CA LYS A 36 29.96 6.42 26.00
C LYS A 36 30.62 7.16 24.82
N LYS A 37 31.58 8.06 25.11
CA LYS A 37 32.41 8.79 24.13
C LYS A 37 33.32 7.92 23.25
N PHE A 38 33.76 6.75 23.72
CA PHE A 38 34.63 5.82 22.98
C PHE A 38 33.88 4.62 22.39
N LYS A 39 32.58 4.47 22.66
CA LYS A 39 31.76 3.48 21.94
C LYS A 39 31.60 3.96 20.50
N LYS A 40 32.28 3.29 19.55
CA LYS A 40 32.04 3.46 18.11
C LYS A 40 30.52 3.48 17.88
N LYS A 41 29.97 4.60 17.40
CA LYS A 41 28.56 4.68 17.00
C LYS A 41 28.35 3.59 15.94
N ARG A 42 27.70 2.48 16.31
CA ARG A 42 27.25 1.48 15.34
C ARG A 42 26.35 2.23 14.39
N LYS A 43 26.77 2.40 13.12
CA LYS A 43 25.85 2.79 12.05
C LYS A 43 24.68 1.83 12.15
N GLN A 44 23.46 2.35 12.28
CA GLN A 44 22.29 1.48 12.30
C GLN A 44 22.30 0.72 10.97
N LYS A 45 22.22 -0.62 11.04
CA LYS A 45 22.09 -1.41 9.82
C LYS A 45 20.79 -0.97 9.16
N GLU A 46 20.85 -0.64 7.88
CA GLU A 46 19.66 -0.29 7.12
C GLU A 46 18.68 -1.46 7.21
N SER A 47 17.48 -1.17 7.68
CA SER A 47 16.39 -2.14 7.76
C SER A 47 15.62 -2.14 6.43
N PRO A 48 14.95 -3.24 6.04
CA PRO A 48 14.03 -3.24 4.89
C PRO A 48 12.88 -2.21 5.01
N ARG A 49 12.63 -1.71 6.23
CA ARG A 49 11.65 -0.65 6.52
C ARG A 49 12.20 0.77 6.29
N SER A 50 13.51 0.94 6.16
CA SER A 50 14.18 2.23 5.91
C SER A 50 14.90 2.28 4.57
N LYS A 51 15.22 1.12 3.98
CA LYS A 51 15.87 1.01 2.69
C LYS A 51 14.83 1.17 1.57
N LEU A 52 15.11 2.07 0.63
CA LEU A 52 14.28 2.30 -0.55
C LEU A 52 14.41 1.15 -1.56
N VAL A 53 13.34 0.85 -2.30
CA VAL A 53 13.36 -0.14 -3.39
C VAL A 53 14.29 0.31 -4.53
N GLN A 54 14.33 1.61 -4.80
CA GLN A 54 15.19 2.19 -5.83
C GLN A 54 16.38 2.92 -5.22
N THR A 55 17.55 2.66 -5.79
CA THR A 55 18.79 3.37 -5.49
C THR A 55 19.03 4.46 -6.54
N ARG A 56 19.68 5.56 -6.11
CA ARG A 56 20.17 6.60 -7.03
C ARG A 56 21.05 5.96 -8.12
N PRO A 57 20.93 6.35 -9.40
CA PRO A 57 20.20 7.53 -9.91
C PRO A 57 18.73 7.31 -10.29
N ASN A 58 18.14 6.11 -10.11
CA ASN A 58 16.82 5.80 -10.69
C ASN A 58 15.61 6.41 -9.94
N ILE A 59 15.84 7.11 -8.83
CA ILE A 59 14.76 7.66 -7.98
C ILE A 59 14.12 8.86 -8.68
N ILE A 60 12.80 8.82 -8.84
CA ILE A 60 11.98 9.93 -9.31
C ILE A 60 11.35 10.57 -8.06
N PRO A 61 11.63 11.86 -7.75
CA PRO A 61 11.22 12.48 -6.48
C PRO A 61 9.69 12.55 -6.34
N HIS A 62 8.98 13.00 -7.38
CA HIS A 62 7.53 13.20 -7.35
C HIS A 62 6.73 11.97 -6.87
N PHE A 63 7.12 10.76 -7.27
CA PHE A 63 6.46 9.52 -6.81
C PHE A 63 6.75 9.18 -5.34
N GLU A 64 7.92 9.53 -4.81
CA GLU A 64 8.21 9.39 -3.38
C GLU A 64 7.48 10.48 -2.55
N ASP A 65 7.31 11.68 -3.11
CA ASP A 65 6.58 12.78 -2.47
C ASP A 65 5.08 12.47 -2.34
N ILE A 66 4.47 11.80 -3.33
CA ILE A 66 3.10 11.26 -3.21
C ILE A 66 3.00 10.28 -2.03
N LEU A 67 3.99 9.42 -1.80
CA LEU A 67 3.99 8.51 -0.63
C LEU A 67 4.22 9.24 0.70
N GLN A 68 4.97 10.34 0.70
CA GLN A 68 5.11 11.21 1.89
C GLN A 68 3.81 11.95 2.20
N ARG A 69 3.10 12.44 1.17
CA ARG A 69 1.77 13.05 1.25
C ARG A 69 0.75 12.08 1.87
N ASP A 70 0.67 10.85 1.37
CA ASP A 70 -0.15 9.78 1.97
C ASP A 70 0.21 9.54 3.44
N GLY A 71 1.50 9.57 3.77
CA GLY A 71 1.99 9.44 5.14
C GLY A 71 1.60 10.61 6.06
N HIS A 72 1.45 11.82 5.51
CA HIS A 72 1.02 13.02 6.23
C HIS A 72 -0.47 12.96 6.56
N TYR A 73 -1.32 12.81 5.53
CA TYR A 73 -2.78 12.79 5.68
C TYR A 73 -3.34 11.47 6.19
N ARG A 74 -2.51 10.44 6.40
CA ARG A 74 -2.90 9.15 6.99
C ARG A 74 -3.79 9.25 8.24
N PHE A 75 -3.59 10.27 9.08
CA PHE A 75 -4.46 10.52 10.24
C PHE A 75 -5.86 10.95 9.79
N LEU A 76 -5.95 11.93 8.90
CA LEU A 76 -7.19 12.49 8.37
C LEU A 76 -7.98 11.44 7.58
N THR A 77 -7.38 10.76 6.60
CA THR A 77 -8.10 9.80 5.72
C THR A 77 -8.72 8.66 6.54
N LYS A 78 -7.99 8.20 7.56
CA LYS A 78 -8.43 7.13 8.47
C LYS A 78 -9.42 7.59 9.54
N THR A 79 -9.26 8.81 10.04
CA THR A 79 -10.22 9.39 10.98
C THR A 79 -11.55 9.67 10.27
N LYS A 80 -11.51 10.11 9.00
CA LYS A 80 -12.69 10.23 8.13
C LYS A 80 -13.42 8.88 8.02
N ASP A 81 -12.71 7.85 7.52
CA ASP A 81 -13.23 6.48 7.35
C ASP A 81 -13.81 5.87 8.64
N TYR A 82 -13.30 6.28 9.82
CA TYR A 82 -13.80 5.81 11.11
C TYR A 82 -15.01 6.61 11.61
N LEU A 83 -14.97 7.95 11.56
CA LEU A 83 -16.03 8.82 12.06
C LEU A 83 -17.29 8.76 11.20
N SER A 84 -17.17 8.66 9.87
CA SER A 84 -18.32 8.47 8.97
C SER A 84 -19.09 7.16 9.20
N LYS A 85 -18.55 6.21 9.99
CA LYS A 85 -19.24 5.00 10.45
C LYS A 85 -19.93 5.16 11.80
N GLN A 86 -19.71 6.26 12.51
CA GLN A 86 -20.35 6.55 13.80
C GLN A 86 -21.64 7.33 13.56
N PRO A 87 -22.74 7.02 14.28
CA PRO A 87 -24.08 7.55 13.97
C PRO A 87 -24.25 9.06 14.19
N HIS A 88 -23.24 9.75 14.73
CA HIS A 88 -23.23 11.20 14.96
C HIS A 88 -21.89 11.85 14.51
N HIS A 89 -21.01 11.10 13.83
CA HIS A 89 -19.65 11.54 13.49
C HIS A 89 -18.74 12.00 14.66
N VAL A 90 -19.10 11.70 15.92
CA VAL A 90 -18.32 12.06 17.11
C VAL A 90 -17.73 10.82 17.81
N LEU A 91 -16.57 10.99 18.45
CA LEU A 91 -15.94 10.00 19.33
C LEU A 91 -15.36 10.66 20.60
N LEU A 92 -15.29 9.91 21.71
CA LEU A 92 -14.69 10.34 22.97
C LEU A 92 -13.15 10.40 22.87
N LEU A 93 -12.50 11.47 23.36
CA LEU A 93 -11.03 11.60 23.26
C LEU A 93 -10.24 10.48 23.97
N ASP A 94 -10.77 9.96 25.07
CA ASP A 94 -10.13 8.87 25.83
C ASP A 94 -10.17 7.53 25.08
N GLU A 95 -11.17 7.32 24.23
CA GLU A 95 -11.27 6.16 23.35
C GLU A 95 -10.41 6.35 22.12
N ALA A 96 -10.41 7.54 21.51
CA ALA A 96 -9.51 7.88 20.41
C ALA A 96 -8.04 7.59 20.74
N GLY A 97 -7.61 7.85 21.98
CA GLY A 97 -6.27 7.51 22.47
C GLY A 97 -5.92 6.02 22.38
N LYS A 98 -6.91 5.13 22.52
CA LYS A 98 -6.76 3.68 22.37
C LYS A 98 -6.76 3.28 20.88
N LEU A 99 -7.62 3.89 20.07
CA LEU A 99 -7.89 3.55 18.66
C LEU A 99 -6.81 4.04 17.65
N HIS A 100 -5.55 4.12 18.07
CA HIS A 100 -4.41 4.59 17.27
C HIS A 100 -4.22 3.90 15.90
N GLN A 101 -4.57 2.62 15.78
CA GLN A 101 -4.47 1.89 14.50
C GLN A 101 -5.60 2.26 13.52
N GLN A 102 -6.80 2.46 14.06
CA GLN A 102 -7.99 2.85 13.30
C GLN A 102 -7.81 4.30 12.83
N LEU A 103 -7.63 5.26 13.75
CA LEU A 103 -7.43 6.70 13.45
C LEU A 103 -6.07 7.04 12.82
N GLY A 104 -5.13 6.10 12.76
CA GLY A 104 -3.93 6.22 11.91
C GLY A 104 -2.72 6.95 12.49
N PHE A 105 -2.76 7.41 13.75
CA PHE A 105 -1.64 8.11 14.39
C PHE A 105 -0.63 7.16 15.08
N PRO A 106 0.64 7.57 15.30
CA PRO A 106 1.65 6.73 15.93
C PRO A 106 1.32 6.37 17.40
N ARG A 107 1.44 5.09 17.76
CA ARG A 107 1.23 4.59 19.13
C ARG A 107 2.02 5.41 20.15
N GLY A 108 1.33 5.86 21.21
CA GLY A 108 1.93 6.65 22.29
C GLY A 108 1.98 8.16 22.06
N ARG A 109 1.46 8.68 20.93
CA ARG A 109 1.22 10.13 20.75
C ARG A 109 -0.20 10.50 21.17
N LYS A 110 -0.40 11.73 21.65
CA LYS A 110 -1.72 12.28 22.02
C LYS A 110 -2.49 12.70 20.76
N VAL A 111 -3.72 12.21 20.60
CA VAL A 111 -4.61 12.50 19.45
C VAL A 111 -4.88 13.99 19.27
N LEU A 112 -5.01 14.72 20.39
CA LEU A 112 -5.23 16.17 20.41
C LEU A 112 -4.19 16.94 19.56
N LYS A 113 -2.93 16.50 19.51
CA LYS A 113 -1.88 17.14 18.68
C LYS A 113 -2.01 16.86 17.18
N SER A 114 -2.82 15.88 16.78
CA SER A 114 -3.19 15.62 15.39
C SER A 114 -4.47 16.36 15.02
N ILE A 115 -5.45 16.40 15.92
CA ILE A 115 -6.69 17.17 15.77
C ILE A 115 -6.38 18.67 15.59
N GLN A 116 -5.56 19.24 16.47
CA GLN A 116 -5.12 20.65 16.41
C GLN A 116 -4.30 21.04 15.17
N ARG A 117 -4.01 20.11 14.24
CA ARG A 117 -3.38 20.43 12.95
C ARG A 117 -4.38 20.78 11.87
N HIS A 118 -5.61 20.30 12.00
CA HIS A 118 -6.66 20.37 10.98
C HIS A 118 -7.93 21.00 11.59
N PRO A 119 -7.86 22.27 12.06
CA PRO A 119 -8.94 22.89 12.83
C PRO A 119 -10.23 23.07 12.02
N LEU A 120 -10.13 23.20 10.69
CA LEU A 120 -11.29 23.31 9.79
C LEU A 120 -12.06 21.99 9.62
N ILE A 121 -11.45 20.86 9.96
CA ILE A 121 -12.01 19.51 9.72
C ILE A 121 -12.45 18.83 11.02
N PHE A 122 -11.79 19.14 12.15
CA PHE A 122 -12.07 18.52 13.43
C PHE A 122 -12.24 19.54 14.55
N GLU A 123 -13.41 19.48 15.19
CA GLU A 123 -13.71 20.24 16.39
C GLU A 123 -13.58 19.39 17.66
N THR A 124 -13.28 20.04 18.79
CA THR A 124 -13.29 19.41 20.12
C THR A 124 -14.19 20.19 21.07
N TYR A 125 -15.18 19.53 21.64
CA TYR A 125 -16.12 20.15 22.57
C TYR A 125 -16.17 19.41 23.92
N ARG A 126 -16.64 20.10 24.95
CA ARG A 126 -16.97 19.50 26.25
C ARG A 126 -18.45 19.17 26.28
N HIS A 127 -18.78 17.90 26.48
CA HIS A 127 -20.15 17.49 26.73
C HIS A 127 -20.50 17.68 28.22
N THR A 128 -21.79 17.61 28.55
CA THR A 128 -22.34 17.78 29.90
C THR A 128 -21.71 16.86 30.95
N ASP A 129 -21.21 15.70 30.52
CA ASP A 129 -20.45 14.72 31.32
C ASP A 129 -19.08 15.21 31.86
N ASN A 130 -18.69 16.46 31.62
CA ASN A 130 -17.31 16.99 31.75
C ASN A 130 -16.25 16.26 30.89
N LYS A 131 -16.69 15.38 29.99
CA LYS A 131 -15.84 14.63 29.05
C LYS A 131 -15.58 15.43 27.77
N MET A 132 -14.38 15.30 27.22
CA MET A 132 -13.98 15.87 25.94
C MET A 132 -14.34 14.93 24.79
N TRP A 133 -15.12 15.43 23.84
CA TRP A 133 -15.45 14.75 22.58
C TRP A 133 -14.74 15.43 21.41
N PHE A 134 -14.57 14.71 20.31
CA PHE A 134 -14.16 15.28 19.02
C PHE A 134 -14.99 14.71 17.88
N GLY A 135 -15.30 15.55 16.90
CA GLY A 135 -16.09 15.17 15.73
C GLY A 135 -15.69 16.00 14.51
N PHE A 136 -16.48 15.91 13.46
CA PHE A 136 -16.38 16.82 12.32
C PHE A 136 -16.91 18.23 12.67
N THR A 137 -16.52 19.19 11.84
CA THR A 137 -17.09 20.54 11.77
C THR A 137 -18.29 20.56 10.81
N ASP A 138 -19.17 21.56 10.92
CA ASP A 138 -20.26 21.77 9.96
C ASP A 138 -19.74 21.86 8.50
N PHE A 139 -18.57 22.47 8.31
CA PHE A 139 -17.87 22.54 7.02
C PHE A 139 -17.50 21.15 6.47
N MET A 140 -17.01 20.25 7.34
CA MET A 140 -16.65 18.89 6.95
C MET A 140 -17.87 18.01 6.68
N ASP A 141 -18.99 18.18 7.39
CA ASP A 141 -20.25 17.52 7.05
C ASP A 141 -20.83 18.02 5.70
N GLY A 142 -20.63 19.30 5.38
CA GLY A 142 -20.88 19.84 4.04
C GLY A 142 -20.03 19.16 2.96
N LEU A 143 -18.72 19.00 3.18
CA LEU A 143 -17.82 18.27 2.27
C LEU A 143 -18.22 16.79 2.12
N LEU A 144 -18.62 16.11 3.19
CA LEU A 144 -19.09 14.72 3.12
C LEU A 144 -20.36 14.59 2.28
N SER A 145 -21.26 15.57 2.34
CA SER A 145 -22.47 15.61 1.51
C SER A 145 -22.12 15.73 0.01
N VAL A 146 -21.12 16.56 -0.33
CA VAL A 146 -20.58 16.66 -1.70
C VAL A 146 -19.92 15.34 -2.15
N GLU A 147 -19.14 14.69 -1.28
CA GLU A 147 -18.53 13.39 -1.57
C GLU A 147 -19.59 12.31 -1.87
N GLN A 148 -20.68 12.27 -1.09
CA GLN A 148 -21.80 11.36 -1.33
C GLN A 148 -22.50 11.61 -2.66
N GLY A 149 -22.67 12.88 -3.05
CA GLY A 149 -23.20 13.26 -4.37
C GLY A 149 -22.34 12.68 -5.50
N LEU A 150 -21.04 12.97 -5.50
CA LEU A 150 -20.08 12.46 -6.49
C LEU A 150 -20.04 10.92 -6.54
N VAL A 151 -20.11 10.25 -5.39
CA VAL A 151 -20.14 8.79 -5.30
C VAL A 151 -21.39 8.18 -5.95
N ASN A 152 -22.54 8.88 -5.88
CA ASN A 152 -23.78 8.43 -6.52
C ASN A 152 -23.79 8.70 -8.02
N GLU A 153 -23.26 9.84 -8.47
CA GLU A 153 -23.07 10.15 -9.89
C GLU A 153 -22.13 9.14 -10.58
N LEU A 154 -21.04 8.76 -9.90
CA LEU A 154 -20.05 7.81 -10.41
C LEU A 154 -20.43 6.34 -10.24
N GLU A 155 -21.61 6.00 -9.67
CA GLU A 155 -22.01 4.62 -9.34
C GLU A 155 -21.88 3.67 -10.54
N GLN A 156 -22.32 4.10 -11.73
CA GLN A 156 -22.22 3.31 -12.97
C GLN A 156 -20.78 3.02 -13.37
N HIS A 157 -19.90 4.03 -13.33
CA HIS A 157 -18.48 3.87 -13.64
C HIS A 157 -17.79 2.92 -12.64
N ARG A 158 -18.14 3.00 -11.35
CA ARG A 158 -17.63 2.06 -10.32
C ARG A 158 -18.12 0.64 -10.54
N VAL A 159 -19.36 0.45 -11.01
CA VAL A 159 -19.89 -0.85 -11.42
C VAL A 159 -19.09 -1.43 -12.59
N ASP A 160 -18.80 -0.65 -13.63
CA ASP A 160 -18.00 -1.10 -14.77
C ASP A 160 -16.54 -1.42 -14.40
N VAL A 161 -15.94 -0.68 -13.47
CA VAL A 161 -14.64 -1.03 -12.87
C VAL A 161 -14.69 -2.40 -12.19
N VAL A 162 -15.74 -2.70 -11.42
CA VAL A 162 -15.91 -4.02 -10.79
C VAL A 162 -16.20 -5.11 -11.81
N ARG A 163 -16.97 -4.84 -12.88
CA ARG A 163 -17.19 -5.77 -13.99
C ARG A 163 -15.86 -6.14 -14.65
N LYS A 164 -15.04 -5.16 -15.02
CA LYS A 164 -13.69 -5.38 -15.58
C LYS A 164 -12.77 -6.15 -14.63
N LEU A 165 -12.79 -5.82 -13.33
CA LEU A 165 -12.05 -6.55 -12.29
C LEU A 165 -12.44 -8.04 -12.26
N LEU A 166 -13.75 -8.35 -12.31
CA LEU A 166 -14.25 -9.72 -12.40
C LEU A 166 -13.87 -10.38 -13.72
N MET A 167 -13.97 -9.69 -14.87
CA MET A 167 -13.62 -10.24 -16.18
C MET A 167 -12.14 -10.66 -16.30
N MET A 168 -11.23 -9.96 -15.60
CA MET A 168 -9.81 -10.36 -15.49
C MET A 168 -9.55 -11.50 -14.49
N SER A 169 -10.52 -11.85 -13.65
CA SER A 169 -10.33 -12.84 -12.58
C SER A 169 -10.59 -14.28 -13.02
N THR A 170 -9.85 -15.21 -12.42
CA THR A 170 -10.05 -16.65 -12.59
C THR A 170 -11.49 -17.03 -12.26
N ASN A 171 -12.14 -17.75 -13.20
CA ASN A 171 -13.56 -18.12 -13.14
C ASN A 171 -14.54 -16.94 -13.02
N ARG A 172 -14.10 -15.69 -13.24
CA ARG A 172 -14.89 -14.46 -13.10
C ARG A 172 -15.49 -14.26 -11.70
N ARG A 173 -14.72 -14.64 -10.68
CA ARG A 173 -15.12 -14.72 -9.28
C ARG A 173 -14.11 -14.03 -8.36
N ILE A 174 -14.58 -13.13 -7.49
CA ILE A 174 -13.75 -12.46 -6.49
C ILE A 174 -14.48 -12.44 -5.13
N PRO A 175 -13.82 -12.80 -4.02
CA PRO A 175 -14.38 -12.64 -2.67
C PRO A 175 -14.72 -11.18 -2.35
N LEU A 176 -15.95 -10.91 -1.89
CA LEU A 176 -16.40 -9.56 -1.54
C LEU A 176 -15.53 -8.89 -0.48
N SER A 177 -14.94 -9.67 0.43
CA SER A 177 -13.97 -9.16 1.42
C SER A 177 -12.77 -8.47 0.77
N LYS A 178 -12.18 -9.07 -0.28
CA LYS A 178 -11.01 -8.50 -0.98
C LYS A 178 -11.36 -7.20 -1.70
N ILE A 179 -12.55 -7.14 -2.31
CA ILE A 179 -13.09 -5.90 -2.91
C ILE A 179 -13.29 -4.82 -1.83
N TYR A 180 -13.90 -5.17 -0.69
CA TYR A 180 -14.15 -4.22 0.41
C TYR A 180 -12.86 -3.69 1.06
N HIS A 181 -11.84 -4.54 1.24
CA HIS A 181 -10.52 -4.11 1.72
C HIS A 181 -9.84 -3.11 0.77
N ASN A 182 -10.01 -3.30 -0.54
CA ASN A 182 -9.41 -2.47 -1.58
C ASN A 182 -10.34 -1.37 -2.15
N ARG A 183 -11.54 -1.18 -1.56
CA ARG A 183 -12.59 -0.28 -2.09
C ARG A 183 -12.10 1.14 -2.40
N LEU A 184 -11.23 1.68 -1.53
CA LEU A 184 -10.67 3.03 -1.65
C LEU A 184 -9.72 3.19 -2.85
N LEU A 185 -9.13 2.12 -3.38
CA LEU A 185 -8.27 2.17 -4.56
C LEU A 185 -9.05 2.36 -5.85
N PHE A 186 -10.28 1.83 -5.88
CA PHE A 186 -11.18 1.83 -7.03
C PHE A 186 -12.27 2.91 -6.92
N GLY A 187 -12.38 3.59 -5.77
CA GLY A 187 -13.46 4.53 -5.48
C GLY A 187 -14.82 3.87 -5.22
N ILE A 188 -14.83 2.60 -4.81
CA ILE A 188 -16.05 1.83 -4.55
C ILE A 188 -16.66 2.29 -3.20
N PRO A 189 -17.97 2.61 -3.14
CA PRO A 189 -18.64 3.01 -1.90
C PRO A 189 -18.70 1.88 -0.87
N GLU A 190 -18.90 2.23 0.40
CA GLU A 190 -19.05 1.23 1.47
C GLU A 190 -20.33 0.41 1.30
N ASP A 191 -21.43 1.08 0.93
CA ASP A 191 -22.74 0.47 0.64
C ASP A 191 -22.75 -0.34 -0.67
N PHE A 192 -21.61 -0.50 -1.36
CA PHE A 192 -21.55 -1.27 -2.60
C PHE A 192 -22.19 -2.65 -2.46
N ARG A 193 -22.03 -3.30 -1.29
CA ARG A 193 -22.67 -4.58 -1.00
C ARG A 193 -24.19 -4.55 -1.15
N ASP A 194 -24.84 -3.48 -0.73
CA ASP A 194 -26.29 -3.33 -0.78
C ASP A 194 -26.72 -2.81 -2.17
N ARG A 195 -25.88 -1.98 -2.81
CA ARG A 195 -26.05 -1.55 -4.21
C ARG A 195 -25.98 -2.71 -5.21
N ILE A 196 -25.22 -3.79 -4.95
CA ILE A 196 -25.22 -5.01 -5.78
C ILE A 196 -26.63 -5.56 -6.00
N GLY A 197 -27.55 -5.40 -5.04
CA GLY A 197 -28.95 -5.82 -5.18
C GLY A 197 -29.70 -5.13 -6.33
N LYS A 198 -29.30 -3.92 -6.72
CA LYS A 198 -29.83 -3.20 -7.91
C LYS A 198 -29.35 -3.80 -9.24
N TYR A 199 -28.25 -4.55 -9.20
CA TYR A 199 -27.52 -5.06 -10.37
C TYR A 199 -27.54 -6.60 -10.42
N SER A 200 -28.69 -7.20 -10.05
CA SER A 200 -28.94 -8.65 -10.05
C SER A 200 -28.63 -9.34 -11.37
N ASP A 201 -28.76 -8.61 -12.47
CA ASP A 201 -28.62 -9.14 -13.83
C ASP A 201 -27.14 -9.21 -14.24
N LEU A 202 -26.28 -8.42 -13.59
CA LEU A 202 -24.84 -8.38 -13.83
C LEU A 202 -24.09 -9.28 -12.85
N PHE A 203 -24.51 -9.30 -11.59
CA PHE A 203 -23.77 -9.94 -10.50
C PHE A 203 -24.59 -10.99 -9.75
N ARG A 204 -23.94 -12.11 -9.44
CA ARG A 204 -24.44 -13.12 -8.50
C ARG A 204 -23.56 -13.14 -7.25
N VAL A 205 -24.17 -13.12 -6.07
CA VAL A 205 -23.46 -13.37 -4.81
C VAL A 205 -23.64 -14.84 -4.42
N VAL A 206 -22.55 -15.59 -4.47
CA VAL A 206 -22.50 -17.00 -4.04
C VAL A 206 -21.90 -17.08 -2.64
N VAL A 207 -22.47 -17.91 -1.76
CA VAL A 207 -21.89 -18.24 -0.45
C VAL A 207 -21.26 -19.62 -0.56
N GLU A 208 -19.94 -19.71 -0.42
CA GLU A 208 -19.26 -21.01 -0.36
C GLU A 208 -19.44 -21.67 1.02
N GLY A 209 -19.13 -22.98 1.11
CA GLY A 209 -19.23 -23.74 2.36
C GLY A 209 -18.42 -23.17 3.52
N ASP A 210 -17.36 -22.41 3.23
CA ASP A 210 -16.55 -21.66 4.19
C ASP A 210 -17.26 -20.42 4.79
N GLY A 211 -18.49 -20.12 4.37
CA GLY A 211 -19.22 -18.89 4.72
C GLY A 211 -18.71 -17.63 3.99
N LYS A 212 -17.72 -17.77 3.11
CA LYS A 212 -17.18 -16.69 2.28
C LYS A 212 -18.22 -16.28 1.22
N ARG A 213 -18.47 -14.97 1.10
CA ARG A 213 -19.30 -14.42 0.03
C ARG A 213 -18.44 -14.04 -1.17
N ILE A 214 -18.71 -14.65 -2.31
CA ILE A 214 -18.02 -14.44 -3.58
C ILE A 214 -18.96 -13.70 -4.53
N LEU A 215 -18.44 -12.69 -5.21
CA LEU A 215 -19.09 -12.02 -6.32
C LEU A 215 -18.71 -12.73 -7.61
N GLU A 216 -19.71 -13.19 -8.36
CA GLU A 216 -19.58 -13.83 -9.67
C GLU A 216 -20.22 -12.93 -10.75
N LEU A 217 -19.55 -12.79 -11.89
CA LEU A 217 -20.11 -12.11 -13.06
C LEU A 217 -21.01 -13.05 -13.86
N LEU A 218 -22.25 -12.64 -14.12
CA LEU A 218 -23.23 -13.41 -14.88
C LEU A 218 -23.04 -13.28 -16.39
N HIS A 219 -22.97 -12.03 -16.87
CA HIS A 219 -22.89 -11.69 -18.28
C HIS A 219 -21.54 -11.06 -18.61
N TRP A 220 -20.88 -11.65 -19.61
CA TRP A 220 -19.69 -11.09 -20.22
C TRP A 220 -20.09 -9.94 -21.16
N ASP A 221 -19.29 -8.89 -21.20
CA ASP A 221 -19.55 -7.70 -22.01
C ASP A 221 -18.30 -7.36 -22.84
N ASP A 222 -18.37 -7.67 -24.13
CA ASP A 222 -17.25 -7.46 -25.05
C ASP A 222 -16.90 -5.97 -25.23
N SER A 223 -17.82 -5.03 -24.95
CA SER A 223 -17.54 -3.59 -24.99
C SER A 223 -16.60 -3.16 -23.84
N LEU A 224 -16.66 -3.86 -22.70
CA LEU A 224 -15.76 -3.66 -21.57
C LEU A 224 -14.45 -4.48 -21.69
N ALA A 225 -14.43 -5.52 -22.52
CA ALA A 225 -13.28 -6.41 -22.72
C ALA A 225 -12.11 -5.77 -23.50
N VAL A 226 -12.12 -4.45 -23.69
CA VAL A 226 -11.00 -3.68 -24.27
C VAL A 226 -10.16 -3.08 -23.15
N SER A 227 -8.89 -3.47 -23.08
CA SER A 227 -7.91 -2.96 -22.12
C SER A 227 -7.47 -1.53 -22.43
N TYR A 228 -6.98 -0.86 -21.41
CA TYR A 228 -6.42 0.49 -21.52
C TYR A 228 -5.22 0.54 -22.48
N LEU A 229 -4.43 -0.53 -22.58
CA LEU A 229 -3.33 -0.64 -23.56
C LEU A 229 -3.85 -0.75 -24.99
N GLU A 230 -4.88 -1.57 -25.24
CA GLU A 230 -5.52 -1.67 -26.56
C GLU A 230 -6.18 -0.34 -26.97
N LYS A 231 -6.85 0.35 -26.04
CA LYS A 231 -7.38 1.70 -26.28
C LYS A 231 -6.28 2.71 -26.61
N LYS A 232 -5.15 2.68 -25.89
CA LYS A 232 -3.99 3.55 -26.21
C LYS A 232 -3.30 3.16 -27.52
N PHE A 233 -3.31 1.89 -27.93
CA PHE A 233 -2.68 1.43 -29.17
C PHE A 233 -3.33 2.04 -30.41
N ILE A 234 -4.65 2.28 -30.37
CA ILE A 234 -5.41 2.97 -31.43
C ILE A 234 -4.98 4.45 -31.56
N VAL A 235 -4.60 5.09 -30.45
CA VAL A 235 -4.24 6.52 -30.40
C VAL A 235 -2.75 6.76 -30.68
N ASP A 236 -1.88 5.94 -30.08
CA ASP A 236 -0.42 6.07 -30.15
C ASP A 236 0.23 4.67 -30.13
N GLU A 237 0.31 4.09 -31.33
CA GLU A 237 0.88 2.76 -31.54
C GLU A 237 2.36 2.69 -31.11
N GLU A 238 3.13 3.74 -31.37
CA GLU A 238 4.57 3.79 -31.06
C GLU A 238 4.83 3.79 -29.55
N LYS A 239 4.03 4.55 -28.78
CA LYS A 239 4.17 4.58 -27.31
C LYS A 239 3.81 3.25 -26.69
N VAL A 240 2.76 2.57 -27.16
CA VAL A 240 2.39 1.23 -26.68
C VAL A 240 3.44 0.18 -27.08
N LYS A 241 3.97 0.22 -28.31
CA LYS A 241 5.12 -0.62 -28.74
C LYS A 241 6.36 -0.44 -27.85
N LYS A 242 6.55 0.75 -27.27
CA LYS A 242 7.66 1.09 -26.37
C LYS A 242 7.36 0.84 -24.88
N ALA A 243 6.11 0.55 -24.49
CA ALA A 243 5.73 0.40 -23.09
C ALA A 243 6.44 -0.79 -22.43
N PHE A 244 6.18 -2.01 -22.91
CA PHE A 244 6.88 -3.21 -22.45
C PHE A 244 8.12 -3.50 -23.28
N LYS A 245 9.17 -4.00 -22.62
CA LYS A 245 10.42 -4.41 -23.26
C LYS A 245 10.79 -5.82 -22.81
N PHE A 246 10.73 -6.78 -23.73
CA PHE A 246 11.19 -8.16 -23.52
C PHE A 246 12.47 -8.38 -24.33
N PRO A 247 13.66 -8.10 -23.76
CA PRO A 247 14.91 -8.24 -24.49
C PRO A 247 15.23 -9.72 -24.77
N ILE A 248 15.68 -10.03 -25.99
CA ILE A 248 16.13 -11.39 -26.33
C ILE A 248 17.39 -11.74 -25.52
N LYS A 249 17.36 -12.88 -24.81
CA LYS A 249 18.41 -13.34 -23.89
C LYS A 249 19.80 -13.46 -24.54
N HIS A 250 19.86 -13.72 -25.85
CA HIS A 250 21.09 -13.94 -26.60
C HIS A 250 21.49 -12.77 -27.53
N GLY A 251 20.81 -11.61 -27.47
CA GLY A 251 21.06 -10.50 -28.40
C GLY A 251 22.52 -9.99 -28.44
N ARG A 252 23.28 -10.15 -27.35
CA ARG A 252 24.72 -9.83 -27.28
C ARG A 252 25.66 -10.89 -27.88
N MET A 253 25.20 -12.14 -28.01
CA MET A 253 25.99 -13.23 -28.62
C MET A 253 25.79 -13.31 -30.14
N LEU A 254 24.84 -12.54 -30.68
CA LEU A 254 24.46 -12.54 -32.09
C LEU A 254 25.01 -11.33 -32.86
N GLU A 255 25.80 -10.47 -32.22
CA GLU A 255 26.42 -9.25 -32.78
C GLU A 255 25.46 -8.34 -33.61
N LEU A 256 24.17 -8.36 -33.25
CA LEU A 256 23.11 -7.71 -34.01
C LEU A 256 23.20 -6.18 -33.92
N ASP A 257 22.97 -5.50 -35.05
CA ASP A 257 22.81 -4.04 -35.11
C ASP A 257 21.73 -3.53 -34.15
N LEU A 258 21.86 -2.26 -33.73
CA LEU A 258 20.90 -1.60 -32.84
C LEU A 258 19.46 -1.63 -33.38
N GLU A 259 19.29 -1.56 -34.70
CA GLU A 259 18.00 -1.65 -35.38
C GLU A 259 17.45 -3.08 -35.36
N SER A 260 18.24 -4.06 -35.80
CA SER A 260 17.90 -5.48 -35.71
C SER A 260 17.53 -5.91 -34.29
N GLN A 261 18.25 -5.43 -33.27
CA GLN A 261 17.90 -5.64 -31.86
C GLN A 261 16.56 -4.97 -31.49
N ARG A 262 16.28 -3.74 -31.95
CA ARG A 262 14.98 -3.07 -31.71
C ARG A 262 13.83 -3.84 -32.34
N THR A 263 13.97 -4.25 -33.60
CA THR A 263 12.96 -5.02 -34.35
C THR A 263 12.70 -6.37 -33.69
N LEU A 264 13.74 -7.11 -33.34
CA LEU A 264 13.61 -8.38 -32.63
C LEU A 264 13.02 -8.24 -31.22
N ASN A 265 13.37 -7.18 -30.49
CA ASN A 265 12.73 -6.90 -29.20
C ASN A 265 11.25 -6.51 -29.37
N MET A 266 10.86 -5.84 -30.47
CA MET A 266 9.47 -5.50 -30.80
C MET A 266 8.66 -6.74 -31.21
N LEU A 267 9.25 -7.65 -32.00
CA LEU A 267 8.66 -8.96 -32.31
C LEU A 267 8.53 -9.84 -31.06
N ASN A 268 9.42 -9.68 -30.08
CA ASN A 268 9.31 -10.37 -28.79
C ASN A 268 8.36 -9.67 -27.80
N THR A 269 7.95 -8.41 -28.03
CA THR A 269 6.94 -7.73 -27.20
C THR A 269 5.52 -7.95 -27.73
N LEU A 270 5.32 -7.84 -29.04
CA LEU A 270 4.04 -8.12 -29.69
C LEU A 270 3.83 -9.65 -29.92
N PRO A 271 2.58 -10.13 -30.09
CA PRO A 271 1.34 -9.43 -29.75
C PRO A 271 1.26 -9.17 -28.22
N LEU A 272 0.53 -8.12 -27.86
CA LEU A 272 0.07 -7.91 -26.50
C LEU A 272 -1.03 -8.92 -26.22
N VAL A 273 -0.87 -9.74 -25.18
CA VAL A 273 -1.93 -10.67 -24.75
C VAL A 273 -2.96 -9.86 -23.97
N SER A 274 -4.21 -9.85 -24.43
CA SER A 274 -5.28 -9.10 -23.77
C SER A 274 -5.49 -9.63 -22.33
N PRO A 275 -5.58 -8.76 -21.31
CA PRO A 275 -5.88 -9.15 -19.93
C PRO A 275 -7.18 -9.96 -19.78
N TYR A 276 -8.12 -9.74 -20.69
CA TYR A 276 -9.43 -10.40 -20.73
C TYR A 276 -9.43 -11.76 -21.43
N SER A 277 -8.27 -12.24 -21.92
CA SER A 277 -8.11 -13.59 -22.46
C SER A 277 -7.88 -14.64 -21.36
N ASP A 278 -8.20 -15.90 -21.67
CA ASP A 278 -8.04 -17.10 -20.84
C ASP A 278 -6.55 -17.47 -20.56
N GLY A 279 -5.84 -16.65 -19.78
CA GLY A 279 -4.42 -16.90 -19.48
C GLY A 279 -4.15 -18.00 -18.45
N SER A 280 -5.20 -18.64 -17.92
CA SER A 280 -5.10 -19.80 -17.00
C SER A 280 -4.43 -21.03 -17.64
N LYS A 281 -4.41 -21.10 -18.97
CA LYS A 281 -3.81 -22.17 -19.77
C LYS A 281 -2.31 -21.95 -20.06
N LEU A 282 -1.75 -20.79 -19.72
CA LEU A 282 -0.36 -20.44 -20.02
C LEU A 282 0.60 -20.98 -18.94
N ASP A 283 1.64 -21.71 -19.36
CA ASP A 283 2.65 -22.21 -18.42
C ASP A 283 3.41 -21.06 -17.71
N LEU A 284 3.68 -21.26 -16.42
CA LEU A 284 4.19 -20.26 -15.48
C LEU A 284 5.47 -19.56 -15.96
N TRP A 285 6.30 -20.28 -16.72
CA TRP A 285 7.66 -19.92 -17.11
C TRP A 285 7.79 -19.35 -18.54
N THR A 286 6.71 -19.37 -19.31
CA THR A 286 6.69 -18.88 -20.71
C THR A 286 6.67 -17.35 -20.75
N LEU A 287 7.33 -16.76 -21.76
CA LEU A 287 7.32 -15.31 -21.99
C LEU A 287 5.89 -14.75 -22.16
N GLU A 288 4.99 -15.52 -22.76
CA GLU A 288 3.56 -15.19 -22.92
C GLU A 288 2.85 -15.06 -21.57
N ALA A 289 3.13 -15.92 -20.60
CA ALA A 289 2.61 -15.78 -19.23
C ALA A 289 3.23 -14.59 -18.49
N GLU A 290 4.49 -14.23 -18.81
CA GLU A 290 5.10 -13.00 -18.30
C GLU A 290 4.39 -11.76 -18.86
N LYS A 291 4.16 -11.71 -20.19
CA LYS A 291 3.37 -10.68 -20.89
C LYS A 291 1.96 -10.54 -20.31
N TYR A 292 1.21 -11.64 -20.22
CA TYR A 292 -0.18 -11.65 -19.77
C TYR A 292 -0.34 -11.06 -18.35
N ARG A 293 0.48 -11.51 -17.39
CA ARG A 293 0.45 -10.97 -16.02
C ARG A 293 0.84 -9.49 -15.95
N LEU A 294 1.78 -9.04 -16.79
CA LEU A 294 2.15 -7.62 -16.87
C LEU A 294 1.01 -6.79 -17.49
N GLY A 295 0.27 -7.35 -18.45
CA GLY A 295 -0.98 -6.80 -18.97
C GLY A 295 -2.07 -6.69 -17.91
N ILE A 296 -2.31 -7.76 -17.12
CA ILE A 296 -3.25 -7.72 -16.00
C ILE A 296 -2.86 -6.65 -14.97
N ILE A 297 -1.59 -6.58 -14.56
CA ILE A 297 -1.17 -5.59 -13.56
C ILE A 297 -1.28 -4.17 -14.13
N HIS A 298 -1.00 -3.99 -15.43
CA HIS A 298 -1.25 -2.72 -16.09
C HIS A 298 -2.74 -2.35 -16.05
N GLU A 299 -3.65 -3.24 -16.46
CA GLU A 299 -5.09 -2.96 -16.47
C GLU A 299 -5.63 -2.76 -15.04
N PHE A 300 -5.23 -3.58 -14.07
CA PHE A 300 -5.55 -3.43 -12.66
C PHE A 300 -5.15 -2.04 -12.13
N LEU A 301 -3.94 -1.58 -12.44
CA LEU A 301 -3.50 -0.23 -12.08
C LEU A 301 -4.28 0.84 -12.85
N SER A 302 -4.55 0.64 -14.14
CA SER A 302 -5.40 1.54 -14.95
C SER A 302 -6.82 1.70 -14.40
N LEU A 303 -7.35 0.70 -13.69
CA LEU A 303 -8.65 0.75 -13.00
C LEU A 303 -8.63 1.47 -11.64
N THR A 304 -7.47 1.66 -11.03
CA THR A 304 -7.37 2.44 -9.77
C THR A 304 -7.56 3.93 -10.03
N LEU A 305 -8.02 4.66 -9.01
CA LEU A 305 -8.22 6.12 -9.06
C LEU A 305 -6.92 6.87 -9.39
N GLU A 306 -5.89 6.64 -8.58
CA GLU A 306 -4.59 7.30 -8.72
C GLU A 306 -3.61 6.52 -9.60
N LYS A 307 -4.08 5.55 -10.41
CA LYS A 307 -3.25 4.72 -11.32
C LYS A 307 -2.02 4.07 -10.64
N ARG A 308 -2.19 3.70 -9.37
CA ARG A 308 -1.17 3.18 -8.45
C ARG A 308 -1.76 2.19 -7.44
N ALA A 309 -0.95 1.24 -6.97
CA ALA A 309 -1.33 0.36 -5.86
C ALA A 309 -0.13 -0.11 -5.05
N TYR A 310 -0.31 -0.27 -3.74
CA TYR A 310 0.67 -0.93 -2.89
C TYR A 310 0.73 -2.44 -3.14
N ILE A 311 1.90 -3.03 -2.93
CA ILE A 311 2.09 -4.48 -3.15
C ILE A 311 1.14 -5.36 -2.32
N HIS A 312 0.77 -4.96 -1.11
CA HIS A 312 -0.14 -5.77 -0.27
C HIS A 312 -1.53 -5.90 -0.91
N ASN A 313 -2.02 -4.85 -1.58
CA ASN A 313 -3.27 -4.84 -2.32
C ASN A 313 -3.20 -5.78 -3.53
N ILE A 314 -2.10 -5.71 -4.30
CA ILE A 314 -1.88 -6.59 -5.47
C ILE A 314 -1.76 -8.07 -5.05
N VAL A 315 -1.07 -8.36 -3.95
CA VAL A 315 -0.88 -9.72 -3.42
C VAL A 315 -2.17 -10.31 -2.83
N GLU A 316 -3.11 -9.48 -2.38
CA GLU A 316 -4.43 -9.93 -1.93
C GLU A 316 -5.20 -10.63 -3.06
N PHE A 317 -5.12 -10.10 -4.29
CA PHE A 317 -5.72 -10.66 -5.51
C PHE A 317 -4.86 -11.72 -6.23
N LYS A 318 -3.87 -12.31 -5.57
CA LYS A 318 -2.93 -13.27 -6.21
C LYS A 318 -3.60 -14.51 -6.83
N GLU A 319 -4.71 -14.98 -6.24
CA GLU A 319 -5.43 -16.19 -6.65
C GLU A 319 -6.38 -15.87 -7.81
N GLU A 320 -7.05 -14.73 -7.71
CA GLU A 320 -7.96 -14.17 -8.70
C GLU A 320 -7.21 -13.79 -9.99
N LEU A 321 -6.05 -13.14 -9.88
CA LEU A 321 -5.28 -12.62 -11.02
C LEU A 321 -4.13 -13.54 -11.46
N SER A 322 -4.09 -14.80 -11.01
CA SER A 322 -3.05 -15.80 -11.34
C SER A 322 -1.60 -15.29 -11.16
N LEU A 323 -1.36 -14.52 -10.10
CA LEU A 323 -0.07 -13.90 -9.81
C LEU A 323 0.87 -14.88 -9.10
N THR A 324 2.17 -14.76 -9.37
CA THR A 324 3.20 -15.65 -8.81
C THR A 324 4.11 -14.91 -7.83
N LYS A 325 4.94 -15.67 -7.10
CA LYS A 325 6.01 -15.10 -6.26
C LYS A 325 7.02 -14.25 -7.05
N HIS A 326 7.06 -14.40 -8.38
CA HIS A 326 7.97 -13.68 -9.27
C HIS A 326 7.43 -12.33 -9.76
N THR A 327 6.18 -11.96 -9.43
CA THR A 327 5.57 -10.68 -9.86
C THR A 327 6.46 -9.46 -9.56
N TYR A 328 7.14 -9.41 -8.41
CA TYR A 328 8.10 -8.34 -8.10
C TYR A 328 9.26 -8.29 -9.10
N GLN A 329 9.85 -9.44 -9.44
CA GLN A 329 10.96 -9.53 -10.39
C GLN A 329 10.51 -9.13 -11.80
N MET A 330 9.29 -9.48 -12.20
CA MET A 330 8.69 -9.09 -13.47
C MET A 330 8.52 -7.57 -13.58
N LEU A 331 7.95 -6.93 -12.54
CA LEU A 331 7.80 -5.48 -12.47
C LEU A 331 9.17 -4.77 -12.46
N GLN A 332 10.17 -5.32 -11.77
CA GLN A 332 11.51 -4.73 -11.71
C GLN A 332 12.28 -4.77 -13.05
N LYS A 333 11.92 -5.69 -13.96
CA LYS A 333 12.40 -5.68 -15.36
C LYS A 333 11.75 -4.54 -16.15
N GLN A 334 10.45 -4.33 -16.00
CA GLN A 334 9.65 -3.39 -16.78
C GLN A 334 9.66 -1.94 -16.22
N ARG A 335 10.86 -1.38 -16.06
CA ARG A 335 11.07 -0.02 -15.51
C ARG A 335 10.59 1.13 -16.40
N GLN A 336 10.17 0.83 -17.63
CA GLN A 336 9.69 1.82 -18.60
C GLN A 336 8.23 2.18 -18.31
N THR A 337 7.35 1.18 -18.19
CA THR A 337 5.96 1.34 -17.73
C THR A 337 5.84 1.56 -16.22
N PHE A 338 6.53 0.77 -15.40
CA PHE A 338 6.31 0.77 -13.96
C PHE A 338 7.41 1.50 -13.19
N TYR A 339 7.00 2.31 -12.21
CA TYR A 339 7.87 2.83 -11.16
C TYR A 339 7.54 2.16 -9.82
N LEU A 340 8.58 1.72 -9.10
CA LEU A 340 8.45 1.10 -7.77
C LEU A 340 8.93 2.10 -6.71
N ALA A 341 8.00 2.76 -6.03
CA ALA A 341 8.32 3.79 -5.03
C ALA A 341 8.32 3.22 -3.61
N GLY A 342 9.03 3.88 -2.69
CA GLY A 342 9.01 3.57 -1.26
C GLY A 342 10.02 2.51 -0.83
N THR A 343 9.68 1.75 0.22
CA THR A 343 10.62 0.91 0.99
C THR A 343 10.55 -0.57 0.61
N GLU A 344 11.63 -1.33 0.81
CA GLU A 344 11.65 -2.78 0.53
C GLU A 344 10.51 -3.54 1.23
N MET A 345 10.10 -3.10 2.42
CA MET A 345 8.96 -3.65 3.15
C MET A 345 7.60 -3.18 2.59
N ASN A 346 7.45 -1.88 2.36
CA ASN A 346 6.21 -1.25 1.89
C ASN A 346 6.53 -0.39 0.66
N TRP A 347 6.19 -0.91 -0.52
CA TRP A 347 6.35 -0.24 -1.81
C TRP A 347 5.05 -0.16 -2.59
N CYS A 348 4.99 0.83 -3.47
CA CYS A 348 3.85 1.14 -4.33
C CYS A 348 4.28 1.10 -5.79
N VAL A 349 3.46 0.46 -6.63
CA VAL A 349 3.60 0.45 -8.08
C VAL A 349 2.86 1.64 -8.64
N PHE A 350 3.54 2.43 -9.45
CA PHE A 350 2.98 3.54 -10.22
C PHE A 350 3.09 3.23 -11.71
N LEU A 351 2.06 3.58 -12.46
CA LEU A 351 2.00 3.44 -13.92
C LEU A 351 2.50 4.76 -14.54
N LYS A 352 3.75 4.79 -15.02
CA LYS A 352 4.39 6.02 -15.51
C LYS A 352 3.62 6.70 -16.64
N ASP A 353 3.02 5.92 -17.54
CA ASP A 353 2.22 6.43 -18.67
C ASP A 353 0.90 7.12 -18.28
N ALA A 354 0.58 7.18 -16.99
CA ALA A 354 -0.55 7.92 -16.44
C ALA A 354 -0.17 9.26 -15.78
N TYR A 355 1.12 9.57 -15.65
CA TYR A 355 1.61 10.78 -15.00
C TYR A 355 2.40 11.66 -15.98
N THR A 356 2.26 12.98 -15.83
CA THR A 356 3.13 13.98 -16.47
C THR A 356 4.52 13.94 -15.84
N GLU A 357 5.52 14.53 -16.51
CA GLU A 357 6.90 14.62 -16.00
C GLU A 357 6.99 15.27 -14.61
N ASP A 358 6.10 16.24 -14.32
CA ASP A 358 5.95 16.91 -13.02
C ASP A 358 5.32 16.03 -11.91
N GLY A 359 4.92 14.80 -12.24
CA GLY A 359 4.27 13.87 -11.31
C GLY A 359 2.77 14.10 -11.09
N MET A 360 2.13 14.94 -11.89
CA MET A 360 0.68 15.14 -11.88
C MET A 360 -0.03 14.02 -12.67
N LEU A 361 -1.18 13.56 -12.18
CA LEU A 361 -2.00 12.55 -12.86
C LEU A 361 -2.66 13.17 -14.11
N ILE A 362 -2.54 12.52 -15.26
CA ILE A 362 -3.07 13.00 -16.56
C ILE A 362 -4.60 12.87 -16.60
N ASP A 363 -5.11 11.71 -16.19
CA ASP A 363 -6.53 11.35 -16.20
C ASP A 363 -7.06 11.41 -14.75
N LYS A 364 -7.59 12.57 -14.35
CA LYS A 364 -8.08 12.83 -12.99
C LYS A 364 -9.55 12.46 -12.84
N ASP A 365 -9.80 11.40 -12.10
CA ASP A 365 -11.14 11.05 -11.60
C ASP A 365 -11.67 12.17 -10.66
N PRO A 366 -12.96 12.57 -10.73
CA PRO A 366 -13.54 13.60 -9.86
C PRO A 366 -13.37 13.32 -8.36
N GLN A 367 -13.29 12.05 -7.97
CA GLN A 367 -13.02 11.66 -6.58
C GLN A 367 -11.57 11.97 -6.15
N VAL A 368 -10.61 11.96 -7.08
CA VAL A 368 -9.22 12.35 -6.80
C VAL A 368 -9.09 13.86 -6.65
N SER A 369 -9.74 14.65 -7.51
CA SER A 369 -9.73 16.12 -7.38
C SER A 369 -10.46 16.59 -6.11
N PHE A 370 -11.55 15.92 -5.71
CA PHE A 370 -12.18 16.14 -4.40
C PHE A 370 -11.22 15.86 -3.24
N ASN A 371 -10.50 14.72 -3.27
CA ASN A 371 -9.51 14.40 -2.24
C ASN A 371 -8.35 15.41 -2.20
N GLU A 372 -7.88 15.91 -3.36
CA GLU A 372 -6.88 16.98 -3.42
C GLU A 372 -7.37 18.28 -2.76
N LYS A 373 -8.61 18.70 -3.01
CA LYS A 373 -9.24 19.85 -2.33
C LYS A 373 -9.35 19.62 -0.82
N LEU A 374 -9.80 18.43 -0.40
CA LEU A 374 -9.92 18.06 1.01
C LEU A 374 -8.56 18.10 1.74
N TYR A 375 -7.47 17.69 1.08
CA TYR A 375 -6.12 17.83 1.62
C TYR A 375 -5.66 19.31 1.72
N GLN A 376 -6.05 20.18 0.78
CA GLN A 376 -5.78 21.61 0.88
C GLN A 376 -6.49 22.24 2.09
N TYR A 377 -7.79 21.98 2.27
CA TYR A 377 -8.55 22.44 3.45
C TYR A 377 -8.02 21.86 4.77
N ALA A 378 -7.36 20.69 4.74
CA ALA A 378 -6.74 20.11 5.93
C ALA A 378 -5.51 20.88 6.42
N ASP A 379 -4.71 21.42 5.50
CA ASP A 379 -3.51 22.19 5.84
C ASP A 379 -3.82 23.67 6.13
N MET A 380 -4.96 24.16 5.64
CA MET A 380 -5.52 25.47 6.01
C MET A 380 -5.94 25.50 7.49
N LYS A 381 -5.70 26.64 8.14
CA LYS A 381 -6.04 26.85 9.56
C LYS A 381 -7.27 27.73 9.78
N GLU A 382 -7.51 28.62 8.82
CA GLU A 382 -8.61 29.57 8.75
C GLU A 382 -9.12 29.49 7.30
N LEU A 383 -10.42 29.70 7.10
CA LEU A 383 -10.98 29.86 5.75
C LEU A 383 -10.70 31.30 5.31
N ASP A 384 -9.88 31.49 4.28
CA ASP A 384 -9.72 32.80 3.63
C ASP A 384 -11.10 33.21 3.06
N ALA A 385 -11.76 34.19 3.68
CA ALA A 385 -13.16 34.52 3.39
C ALA A 385 -13.41 35.23 2.03
N ASP A 386 -12.35 35.47 1.24
CA ASP A 386 -12.34 36.39 0.10
C ASP A 386 -11.85 35.75 -1.21
N LYS A 387 -12.30 34.53 -1.56
CA LYS A 387 -11.97 33.88 -2.86
C LYS A 387 -13.09 33.15 -3.62
N ASP A 388 -14.33 33.22 -3.14
CA ASP A 388 -15.51 32.72 -3.88
C ASP A 388 -16.41 33.88 -4.37
N VAL A 389 -15.78 34.94 -4.87
CA VAL A 389 -16.40 35.95 -5.74
C VAL A 389 -15.45 36.14 -6.92
N GLU A 390 -15.94 35.88 -8.14
CA GLU A 390 -15.20 35.85 -9.42
C GLU A 390 -14.31 34.60 -9.65
N GLU A 391 -14.94 33.49 -10.10
CA GLU A 391 -14.75 32.95 -11.48
C GLU A 391 -15.91 32.01 -11.89
#